data_AF-A0A9D6LAL0-F1
#
_entry.id   AF-A0A9D6LAL0-F1
#
_cell.length_a   1.000
_cell.length_b   1.000
_cell.length_c   1.000
_cell.angle_alpha   90.00
_cell.angle_beta   90.00
_cell.angle_gamma   90.00
#
_symmetry.space_group_name_H-M   'P 1'
#
loop_
_entity.id
_entity.type
_entity.pdbx_description
1 polymer ?
#
loop_
_entity_poly.entity_id
_entity_poly.type
_entity_poly.pdbx_seq_one_letter_code
_entity_poly.pdbx_strand_id
1 'polypeptide(L)'
;MMLLPREASRRRRGQGTIELILTFFAFFTIFFMFVQVSLSFGVANFIQYATFISARAFLSGAKNKGDQEKAASDYLAATVGGSSGGRFKSIAQPEGGSSEVDGAFIGSTSRAKPAPSEDARTSMWEQGVTYSFKVRLYMAPLIPGVGKGDNKVLLESQSWLGRDPTEEECEAVLQKRAKLGGARQALFDNGC
;
A
#
# COMPACT_ATOMS: atom_id res chain seq x y z
N MET A 1 -62.76 -40.12 -11.53
CA MET A 1 -61.36 -40.59 -11.70
C MET A 1 -60.70 -39.71 -12.76
N MET A 2 -60.04 -38.63 -12.34
CA MET A 2 -59.51 -37.59 -13.23
C MET A 2 -58.08 -37.97 -13.61
N LEU A 3 -57.88 -38.39 -14.86
CA LEU A 3 -56.56 -38.73 -15.40
C LEU A 3 -55.78 -37.43 -15.64
N LEU A 4 -54.88 -37.08 -14.72
CA LEU A 4 -53.96 -35.97 -14.91
C LEU A 4 -52.96 -36.27 -16.05
N PRO A 5 -52.59 -35.26 -16.87
CA PRO A 5 -51.82 -35.45 -18.09
C PRO A 5 -50.38 -35.90 -17.82
N ARG A 6 -49.99 -37.02 -18.44
CA ARG A 6 -48.66 -37.65 -18.38
C ARG A 6 -47.49 -36.76 -18.84
N GLU A 7 -47.77 -35.65 -19.53
CA GLU A 7 -46.76 -34.77 -20.11
C GLU A 7 -45.94 -33.97 -19.08
N ALA A 8 -46.49 -33.74 -17.88
CA ALA A 8 -45.78 -33.04 -16.81
C ALA A 8 -44.54 -33.81 -16.30
N SER A 9 -44.51 -35.14 -16.46
CA SER A 9 -43.39 -35.98 -16.00
C SER A 9 -42.17 -35.92 -16.93
N ARG A 10 -42.37 -35.70 -18.23
CA ARG A 10 -41.28 -35.69 -19.23
C ARG A 10 -40.46 -34.40 -19.17
N ARG A 11 -41.09 -33.28 -18.78
CA ARG A 11 -40.41 -31.98 -18.56
C ARG A 11 -39.57 -31.90 -17.27
N ARG A 12 -39.64 -32.91 -16.39
CA ARG A 12 -38.86 -32.95 -15.13
C ARG A 12 -37.54 -33.72 -15.24
N ARG A 13 -37.29 -34.43 -16.35
CA ARG A 13 -36.02 -35.15 -16.55
C ARG A 13 -34.94 -34.15 -16.94
N GLY A 14 -33.92 -34.01 -16.10
CA GLY A 14 -32.75 -33.14 -16.33
C GLY A 14 -32.74 -31.83 -15.55
N GLN A 15 -33.87 -31.40 -14.95
CA GLN A 15 -33.93 -30.20 -14.11
C GLN A 15 -32.96 -30.31 -12.92
N GLY A 16 -32.91 -31.48 -12.25
CA GLY A 16 -31.99 -31.69 -11.13
C GLY A 16 -30.51 -31.58 -11.52
N THR A 17 -30.14 -31.98 -12.74
CA THR A 17 -28.76 -31.82 -13.22
C THR A 17 -28.43 -30.34 -13.46
N ILE A 18 -29.36 -29.57 -14.01
CA ILE A 18 -29.19 -28.13 -14.24
C ILE A 18 -29.09 -27.39 -12.91
N GLU A 19 -29.97 -27.68 -11.95
CA GLU A 19 -29.93 -27.09 -10.61
C GLU A 19 -28.60 -27.40 -9.92
N LEU A 20 -28.14 -28.65 -9.98
CA LEU A 20 -26.85 -29.06 -9.42
C LEU A 20 -25.68 -28.27 -10.02
N ILE A 21 -25.63 -28.13 -11.36
CA ILE A 21 -24.58 -27.37 -12.05
C ILE A 21 -24.62 -25.90 -11.64
N LEU A 22 -25.81 -25.29 -11.54
CA LEU A 22 -25.97 -23.91 -11.10
C LEU A 22 -25.52 -23.70 -9.65
N THR A 23 -25.86 -24.62 -8.74
CA THR A 23 -25.39 -24.57 -7.35
C THR A 23 -23.88 -24.72 -7.26
N PHE A 24 -23.28 -25.64 -8.02
CA PHE A 24 -21.81 -25.78 -8.07
C PHE A 24 -21.14 -24.51 -8.61
N PHE A 25 -21.67 -23.93 -9.69
CA PHE A 25 -21.15 -22.70 -10.25
C PHE A 25 -21.19 -21.56 -9.22
N ALA A 26 -22.35 -21.35 -8.57
CA ALA A 26 -22.51 -20.34 -7.53
C ALA A 26 -21.55 -20.58 -6.35
N PHE A 27 -21.39 -21.83 -5.90
CA PHE A 27 -20.46 -22.19 -4.84
C PHE A 27 -19.01 -21.84 -5.21
N PHE A 28 -18.54 -22.27 -6.38
CA PHE A 28 -17.17 -22.00 -6.81
C PHE A 28 -16.92 -20.51 -7.03
N THR A 29 -17.89 -19.77 -7.58
CA THR A 29 -17.80 -18.31 -7.68
C THR A 29 -17.57 -17.66 -6.32
N ILE A 30 -18.39 -17.98 -5.32
CA ILE A 30 -18.26 -17.42 -3.98
C ILE A 30 -16.92 -17.85 -3.36
N PHE A 31 -16.56 -19.13 -3.48
CA PHE A 31 -15.30 -19.66 -2.98
C PHE A 31 -14.08 -18.93 -3.55
N PHE A 32 -13.99 -18.79 -4.87
CA PHE A 32 -12.88 -18.11 -5.51
C PHE A 32 -12.87 -16.60 -5.22
N MET A 33 -14.04 -15.96 -5.05
CA MET A 33 -14.12 -14.58 -4.57
C MET A 33 -13.46 -14.44 -3.20
N PHE A 34 -13.76 -15.34 -2.25
CA PHE A 34 -13.12 -15.36 -0.94
C PHE A 34 -11.61 -15.55 -1.05
N VAL A 35 -11.15 -16.54 -1.81
CA VAL A 35 -9.71 -16.78 -2.04
C VAL A 35 -9.03 -15.54 -2.62
N GLN A 36 -9.66 -14.87 -3.59
CA GLN A 36 -9.11 -13.68 -4.20
C GLN A 36 -8.99 -12.52 -3.20
N VAL A 37 -10.04 -12.25 -2.42
CA VAL A 37 -10.04 -11.19 -1.41
C VAL A 37 -9.00 -11.48 -0.33
N SER A 38 -8.88 -12.72 0.12
CA SER A 38 -7.84 -13.14 1.06
C SER A 38 -6.43 -12.93 0.51
N LEU A 39 -6.17 -13.32 -0.75
CA LEU A 39 -4.87 -13.07 -1.40
C LEU A 39 -4.58 -11.58 -1.53
N SER A 40 -5.60 -10.78 -1.87
CA SER A 40 -5.49 -9.32 -1.97
C SER A 40 -5.09 -8.69 -0.64
N PHE A 41 -5.72 -9.11 0.46
CA PHE A 41 -5.34 -8.67 1.80
C PHE A 41 -3.95 -9.17 2.22
N GLY A 42 -3.56 -10.38 1.84
CA GLY A 42 -2.20 -10.88 2.08
C GLY A 42 -1.14 -9.98 1.41
N VAL A 43 -1.36 -9.63 0.14
CA VAL A 43 -0.47 -8.71 -0.59
C VAL A 43 -0.49 -7.30 0.01
N ALA A 44 -1.66 -6.79 0.40
CA ALA A 44 -1.77 -5.48 1.03
C ALA A 44 -1.01 -5.40 2.37
N ASN A 45 -1.13 -6.42 3.23
CA ASN A 45 -0.37 -6.51 4.48
C ASN A 45 1.14 -6.62 4.24
N PHE A 46 1.55 -7.38 3.22
CA PHE A 46 2.96 -7.47 2.83
C PHE A 46 3.51 -6.11 2.38
N ILE A 47 2.76 -5.39 1.54
CA ILE A 47 3.14 -4.04 1.10
C ILE A 47 3.20 -3.10 2.31
N GLN A 48 2.25 -3.17 3.24
CA GLN A 48 2.28 -2.35 4.45
C GLN A 48 3.51 -2.60 5.32
N TYR A 49 3.92 -3.86 5.44
CA TYR A 49 5.17 -4.21 6.10
C TYR A 49 6.38 -3.63 5.34
N ALA A 50 6.41 -3.73 4.01
CA ALA A 50 7.48 -3.18 3.20
C ALA A 50 7.58 -1.64 3.34
N THR A 51 6.45 -0.94 3.30
CA THR A 51 6.35 0.51 3.53
C THR A 51 6.86 0.89 4.91
N PHE A 52 6.50 0.13 5.95
CA PHE A 52 6.95 0.37 7.31
C PHE A 52 8.48 0.19 7.46
N ILE A 53 9.05 -0.88 6.92
CA ILE A 53 10.50 -1.08 6.99
C ILE A 53 11.24 -0.06 6.12
N SER A 54 10.68 0.34 4.97
CA SER A 54 11.22 1.42 4.16
C SER A 54 11.23 2.75 4.91
N ALA A 55 10.15 3.09 5.65
CA ALA A 55 10.13 4.26 6.53
C ALA A 55 11.17 4.17 7.65
N ARG A 56 11.47 2.98 8.18
CA ARG A 56 12.57 2.77 9.13
C ARG A 56 13.94 2.90 8.48
N ALA A 57 14.11 2.50 7.23
CA ALA A 57 15.34 2.71 6.48
C ALA A 57 15.55 4.22 6.21
N PHE A 58 14.46 4.95 5.95
CA PHE A 58 14.46 6.40 5.84
C PHE A 58 14.90 7.09 7.15
N LEU A 59 14.56 6.51 8.31
CA LEU A 59 15.05 6.97 9.62
C LEU A 59 16.53 6.69 9.88
N SER A 60 17.16 5.77 9.16
CA SER A 60 18.56 5.43 9.47
C SER A 60 19.45 6.67 9.30
N GLY A 61 20.23 7.01 10.33
CA GLY A 61 21.03 8.24 10.44
C GLY A 61 22.21 8.33 9.44
N ALA A 62 21.92 8.21 8.14
CA ALA A 62 22.87 8.48 7.09
C ALA A 62 23.29 9.95 7.12
N LYS A 63 24.46 10.24 6.55
CA LYS A 63 25.06 11.58 6.59
C LYS A 63 24.21 12.65 5.90
N ASN A 64 23.55 12.26 4.81
CA ASN A 64 22.72 13.17 4.01
C ASN A 64 21.30 12.64 3.86
N LYS A 65 20.33 13.56 3.76
CA LYS A 65 18.93 13.25 3.45
C LYS A 65 18.77 12.42 2.17
N GLY A 66 19.54 12.73 1.13
CA GLY A 66 19.50 11.97 -0.13
C GLY A 66 19.88 10.50 0.03
N ASP A 67 20.83 10.21 0.93
CA ASP A 67 21.24 8.83 1.22
C ASP A 67 20.14 8.08 1.99
N GLN A 68 19.40 8.78 2.87
CA GLN A 68 18.24 8.23 3.57
C GLN A 68 17.10 7.90 2.61
N GLU A 69 16.77 8.82 1.68
CA GLU A 69 15.76 8.61 0.65
C GLU A 69 16.12 7.42 -0.25
N LYS A 70 17.40 7.33 -0.64
CA LYS A 70 17.92 6.23 -1.45
C LYS A 70 17.87 4.89 -0.72
N ALA A 71 18.25 4.84 0.55
CA ALA A 71 18.18 3.61 1.35
C ALA A 71 16.73 3.10 1.46
N ALA A 72 15.78 4.02 1.65
CA ALA A 72 14.36 3.71 1.69
C ALA A 72 13.82 3.21 0.34
N SER A 73 14.21 3.85 -0.76
CA SER A 73 13.82 3.43 -2.11
C SER A 73 14.41 2.08 -2.49
N ASP A 74 15.70 1.86 -2.21
CA ASP A 74 16.40 0.60 -2.50
C ASP A 74 15.73 -0.57 -1.76
N TYR A 75 15.39 -0.39 -0.48
CA TYR A 75 14.69 -1.41 0.29
C TYR A 75 13.30 -1.71 -0.29
N LEU A 76 12.54 -0.66 -0.62
CA LEU A 76 11.19 -0.81 -1.16
C LEU A 76 11.21 -1.47 -2.54
N ALA A 77 12.15 -1.07 -3.41
CA ALA A 77 12.39 -1.67 -4.71
C ALA A 77 12.78 -3.15 -4.61
N ALA A 78 13.63 -3.52 -3.66
CA ALA A 78 14.02 -4.90 -3.43
C ALA A 78 12.85 -5.76 -2.90
N THR A 79 11.96 -5.17 -2.11
CA THR A 79 10.89 -5.89 -1.43
C THR A 79 9.64 -6.07 -2.29
N VAL A 80 9.15 -4.98 -2.88
CA VAL A 80 7.93 -5.00 -3.72
C VAL A 80 8.28 -5.38 -5.17
N GLY A 81 9.55 -5.24 -5.55
CA GLY A 81 10.08 -5.42 -6.88
C GLY A 81 9.85 -4.15 -7.70
N GLY A 82 10.94 -3.51 -8.13
CA GLY A 82 10.92 -2.23 -8.83
C GLY A 82 10.21 -2.25 -10.19
N SER A 83 10.52 -1.26 -11.02
CA SER A 83 9.79 -0.95 -12.26
C SER A 83 9.75 -2.10 -13.28
N SER A 84 10.65 -3.09 -13.18
CA SER A 84 10.72 -4.24 -14.09
C SER A 84 9.68 -5.35 -13.82
N GLY A 85 8.85 -5.22 -12.79
CA GLY A 85 7.74 -6.12 -12.52
C GLY A 85 7.83 -6.77 -11.15
N GLY A 86 7.10 -6.19 -10.19
CA GLY A 86 7.01 -6.66 -8.83
C GLY A 86 6.53 -8.10 -8.69
N ARG A 87 6.87 -8.74 -7.56
CA ARG A 87 6.51 -10.12 -7.22
C ARG A 87 5.00 -10.41 -7.32
N PHE A 88 4.18 -9.35 -7.21
CA PHE A 88 2.73 -9.45 -7.17
C PHE A 88 2.02 -8.75 -8.34
N LYS A 89 2.69 -8.55 -9.48
CA LYS A 89 2.13 -7.80 -10.65
C LYS A 89 0.75 -8.30 -11.14
N SER A 90 0.44 -9.58 -10.92
CA SER A 90 -0.85 -10.21 -11.26
C SER A 90 -2.00 -9.82 -10.32
N ILE A 91 -1.69 -9.42 -9.08
CA ILE A 91 -2.64 -9.08 -8.02
C ILE A 91 -2.66 -7.56 -7.78
N ALA A 92 -1.48 -6.97 -7.60
CA ALA A 92 -1.26 -5.57 -7.29
C ALA A 92 -0.38 -4.89 -8.35
N GLN A 93 -0.73 -3.68 -8.74
CA GLN A 93 0.04 -2.86 -9.69
C GLN A 93 0.32 -1.50 -9.05
N PRO A 94 1.56 -1.00 -9.08
CA PRO A 94 1.84 0.34 -8.57
C PRO A 94 1.02 1.39 -9.34
N GLU A 95 0.62 2.44 -8.65
CA GLU A 95 -0.04 3.60 -9.25
C GLU A 95 0.59 4.91 -8.79
N GLY A 96 1.04 5.72 -9.75
CA GLY A 96 1.65 7.02 -9.48
C GLY A 96 3.07 6.88 -8.95
N GLY A 97 3.47 7.79 -8.07
CA GLY A 97 4.81 7.90 -7.51
C GLY A 97 5.64 9.01 -8.16
N SER A 98 6.49 9.64 -7.35
CA SER A 98 7.47 10.65 -7.80
C SER A 98 8.91 10.21 -7.54
N SER A 99 9.09 9.01 -6.99
CA SER A 99 10.40 8.45 -6.64
C SER A 99 10.84 7.42 -7.70
N GLU A 100 12.06 6.90 -7.56
CA GLU A 100 12.63 5.87 -8.44
C GLU A 100 11.81 4.56 -8.47
N VAL A 101 10.95 4.35 -7.47
CA VAL A 101 10.07 3.19 -7.37
C VAL A 101 8.64 3.58 -7.76
N ASP A 102 8.09 2.92 -8.77
CA ASP A 102 6.70 3.11 -9.20
C ASP A 102 5.73 2.94 -8.03
N GLY A 103 4.79 3.86 -7.88
CA GLY A 103 3.81 3.88 -6.79
C GLY A 103 4.35 4.40 -5.46
N ALA A 104 5.67 4.57 -5.31
CA ALA A 104 6.26 5.05 -4.07
C ALA A 104 6.43 6.56 -4.03
N PHE A 105 6.23 7.10 -2.84
CA PHE A 105 6.50 8.48 -2.48
C PHE A 105 7.26 8.48 -1.15
N ILE A 106 8.45 9.07 -1.14
CA ILE A 106 9.33 9.13 0.03
C ILE A 106 9.53 10.62 0.38
N GLY A 107 9.41 10.96 1.65
CA GLY A 107 9.60 12.32 2.16
C GLY A 107 8.31 12.98 2.66
N SER A 108 8.15 14.27 2.39
CA SER A 108 7.06 15.09 2.94
C SER A 108 5.75 14.88 2.18
N THR A 109 4.71 14.42 2.87
CA THR A 109 3.39 14.12 2.28
C THR A 109 2.76 15.34 1.59
N SER A 110 1.92 15.09 0.58
CA SER A 110 1.07 16.13 -0.02
C SER A 110 -0.12 16.55 0.85
N ARG A 111 -0.41 15.81 1.94
CA ARG A 111 -1.46 16.15 2.91
C ARG A 111 -1.00 17.24 3.88
N ALA A 112 0.27 17.22 4.27
CA ALA A 112 0.90 18.39 4.89
C ALA A 112 1.08 19.46 3.81
N LYS A 113 0.46 20.62 3.99
CA LYS A 113 0.95 21.85 3.36
C LYS A 113 2.03 22.40 4.29
N PRO A 114 3.31 22.09 4.08
CA PRO A 114 4.34 22.67 4.92
C PRO A 114 4.28 24.19 4.84
N ALA A 115 4.61 24.84 5.96
CA ALA A 115 4.96 26.25 5.92
C ALA A 115 6.07 26.45 4.87
N PRO A 116 6.11 27.61 4.18
CA PRO A 116 7.03 27.82 3.06
C PRO A 116 8.53 27.81 3.44
N SER A 117 8.88 27.71 4.73
CA SER A 117 10.27 27.61 5.18
C SER A 117 10.81 26.18 5.06
N GLU A 118 12.02 26.03 4.51
CA GLU A 118 12.71 24.72 4.43
C GLU A 118 12.91 24.06 5.80
N ASP A 119 13.23 24.84 6.84
CA ASP A 119 13.41 24.34 8.21
C ASP A 119 12.14 23.67 8.78
N ALA A 120 10.96 24.17 8.40
CA ALA A 120 9.70 23.56 8.81
C ALA A 120 9.44 22.25 8.05
N ARG A 121 9.96 22.12 6.82
CA ARG A 121 9.82 20.91 6.01
C ARG A 121 10.70 19.78 6.51
N THR A 122 11.93 20.08 6.94
CA THR A 122 12.92 19.09 7.40
C THR A 122 12.60 18.50 8.78
N SER A 123 11.83 19.22 9.60
CA SER A 123 11.47 18.86 10.99
C SER A 123 10.04 18.30 11.12
N MET A 124 9.34 18.07 10.01
CA MET A 124 7.95 17.63 10.05
C MET A 124 7.84 16.17 10.45
N TRP A 125 7.00 15.90 11.45
CA TRP A 125 6.60 14.54 11.85
C TRP A 125 5.90 13.77 10.73
N GLU A 126 5.38 14.49 9.72
CA GLU A 126 4.78 13.91 8.52
C GLU A 126 5.81 13.57 7.42
N GLN A 127 7.04 13.21 7.78
CA GLN A 127 7.97 12.59 6.84
C GLN A 127 7.87 11.07 6.95
N GLY A 128 7.88 10.39 5.81
CA GLY A 128 7.78 8.95 5.78
C GLY A 128 7.71 8.38 4.37
N VAL A 129 7.12 7.21 4.27
CA VAL A 129 7.00 6.47 3.01
C VAL A 129 5.54 6.15 2.76
N THR A 130 5.11 6.43 1.55
CA THR A 130 3.80 6.07 1.01
C THR A 130 3.98 5.18 -0.20
N TYR A 131 3.16 4.15 -0.32
CA TYR A 131 3.10 3.28 -1.48
C TYR A 131 1.65 3.10 -1.95
N SER A 132 1.37 3.56 -3.17
CA SER A 132 0.06 3.52 -3.80
C SER A 132 0.01 2.42 -4.85
N PHE A 133 -1.02 1.56 -4.76
CA PHE A 133 -1.17 0.42 -5.65
C PHE A 133 -2.63 0.06 -5.90
N LYS A 134 -2.90 -0.41 -7.11
CA LYS A 134 -4.19 -0.94 -7.55
C LYS A 134 -4.23 -2.44 -7.39
N VAL A 135 -5.23 -2.95 -6.68
CA VAL A 135 -5.51 -4.38 -6.59
C VAL A 135 -6.62 -4.76 -7.56
N ARG A 136 -6.38 -5.76 -8.40
CA ARG A 136 -7.38 -6.27 -9.35
C ARG A 136 -8.36 -7.21 -8.65
N LEU A 137 -9.66 -6.91 -8.76
CA LEU A 137 -10.76 -7.77 -8.34
C LEU A 137 -11.37 -8.46 -9.58
N TYR A 138 -11.16 -9.76 -9.75
CA TYR A 138 -11.47 -10.51 -10.98
C TYR A 138 -12.94 -10.94 -11.00
N MET A 139 -13.63 -10.90 -9.84
CA MET A 139 -15.00 -11.42 -9.69
C MET A 139 -16.10 -10.36 -9.56
N ALA A 140 -15.78 -9.07 -9.71
CA ALA A 140 -16.78 -8.01 -9.76
C ALA A 140 -17.79 -8.05 -10.95
N PRO A 141 -17.54 -8.68 -12.12
CA PRO A 141 -18.47 -8.56 -13.26
C PRO A 141 -19.78 -9.36 -13.13
N LEU A 142 -19.96 -10.15 -12.06
CA LEU A 142 -21.18 -10.92 -11.84
C LEU A 142 -22.28 -10.14 -11.10
N ILE A 143 -21.99 -8.92 -10.63
CA ILE A 143 -23.00 -8.05 -10.04
C ILE A 143 -23.64 -7.22 -11.17
N PRO A 144 -24.92 -7.47 -11.53
CA PRO A 144 -25.58 -6.71 -12.59
C PRO A 144 -25.58 -5.22 -12.24
N GLY A 145 -25.06 -4.37 -13.13
CA GLY A 145 -24.98 -2.91 -12.93
C GLY A 145 -23.63 -2.39 -12.42
N VAL A 146 -22.73 -3.26 -11.95
CA VAL A 146 -21.32 -2.89 -11.76
C VAL A 146 -20.68 -2.92 -13.15
N GLY A 147 -20.61 -1.74 -13.78
CA GLY A 147 -20.21 -1.58 -15.18
C GLY A 147 -18.84 -2.17 -15.51
N LYS A 148 -18.49 -2.19 -16.80
CA LYS A 148 -17.15 -2.48 -17.35
C LYS A 148 -16.08 -1.46 -16.91
N GLY A 149 -16.18 -0.91 -15.70
CA GLY A 149 -15.18 -0.06 -15.08
C GLY A 149 -13.94 -0.87 -14.74
N ASP A 150 -12.81 -0.18 -14.61
CA ASP A 150 -11.54 -0.77 -14.19
C ASP A 150 -11.78 -1.47 -12.84
N ASN A 151 -11.80 -2.80 -12.81
CA ASN A 151 -12.04 -3.61 -11.61
C ASN A 151 -10.82 -3.57 -10.67
N LYS A 152 -10.33 -2.37 -10.40
CA LYS A 152 -9.14 -2.09 -9.64
C LYS A 152 -9.52 -1.20 -8.47
N VAL A 153 -9.19 -1.66 -7.28
CA VAL A 153 -9.32 -0.85 -6.06
C VAL A 153 -7.95 -0.21 -5.80
N LEU A 154 -7.91 1.12 -5.79
CA LEU A 154 -6.74 1.87 -5.35
C LEU A 154 -6.62 1.74 -3.83
N LEU A 155 -5.49 1.20 -3.38
CA LEU A 155 -5.09 1.11 -2.00
C LEU A 155 -3.83 1.95 -1.79
N GLU A 156 -3.73 2.55 -0.62
CA GLU A 156 -2.60 3.37 -0.22
C GLU A 156 -2.07 2.85 1.11
N SER A 157 -0.77 2.55 1.15
CA SER A 157 -0.05 2.21 2.36
C SER A 157 0.80 3.39 2.78
N GLN A 158 0.70 3.81 4.03
CA GLN A 158 1.45 4.95 4.56
C GLN A 158 2.14 4.57 5.87
N SER A 159 3.38 5.04 6.05
CA SER A 159 4.10 4.94 7.31
C SER A 159 4.84 6.24 7.59
N TRP A 160 4.43 6.91 8.68
CA TRP A 160 4.96 8.19 9.15
C TRP A 160 5.72 7.93 10.44
N LEU A 161 7.02 7.73 10.34
CA LEU A 161 7.87 7.54 11.52
C LEU A 161 8.70 8.79 11.84
N GLY A 162 8.54 9.85 11.04
CA GLY A 162 9.43 11.00 11.08
C GLY A 162 10.76 10.69 10.40
N ARG A 163 11.71 11.62 10.55
CA ARG A 163 13.09 11.47 10.09
C ARG A 163 13.99 11.80 11.27
N ASP A 164 14.99 10.96 11.53
CA ASP A 164 16.02 11.29 12.50
C ASP A 164 16.92 12.38 11.88
N PRO A 165 17.17 13.48 12.59
CA PRO A 165 18.06 14.53 12.12
C PRO A 165 19.44 13.95 11.84
N THR A 166 20.08 14.44 10.79
CA THR A 166 21.48 14.11 10.50
C THR A 166 22.39 14.67 11.59
N GLU A 167 23.59 14.08 11.74
CA GLU A 167 24.59 14.56 12.68
C GLU A 167 24.91 16.05 12.45
N GLU A 168 25.03 16.46 11.19
CA GLU A 168 25.28 17.85 10.77
C GLU A 168 24.13 18.80 11.18
N GLU A 169 22.87 18.35 11.04
CA GLU A 169 21.71 19.11 11.49
C GLU A 169 21.68 19.25 13.02
N CYS A 170 22.00 18.18 13.76
CA CYS A 170 22.10 18.25 15.21
C CYS A 170 23.22 19.20 15.65
N GLU A 171 24.41 19.12 15.05
CA GLU A 171 25.52 20.02 15.36
C GLU A 171 25.14 21.48 15.09
N ALA A 172 24.46 21.76 13.97
CA ALA A 172 23.98 23.11 13.64
C ALA A 172 22.99 23.65 14.69
N VAL A 173 22.06 22.82 15.17
CA VAL A 173 21.11 23.18 16.23
C VAL A 173 21.84 23.45 17.54
N LEU A 174 22.82 22.62 17.91
CA LEU A 174 23.63 22.81 19.12
C LEU A 174 24.47 24.09 19.06
N GLN A 175 25.13 24.36 17.93
CA GLN A 175 25.88 25.60 17.72
C GLN A 175 24.97 26.83 17.82
N LYS A 176 23.75 26.75 17.27
CA LYS A 176 22.75 27.82 17.38
C LYS A 176 22.33 28.06 18.84
N ARG A 177 22.10 27.00 19.63
CA ARG A 177 21.78 27.10 21.07
C ARG A 177 22.96 27.63 21.90
N ALA A 178 24.19 27.22 21.59
CA ALA A 178 25.39 27.72 22.27
C ALA A 178 25.58 29.23 22.05
N LYS A 179 25.29 29.74 20.85
CA LYS A 179 25.31 31.19 20.55
C LYS A 179 24.25 31.99 21.33
N LEU A 180 23.16 31.35 21.75
CA LEU A 180 22.09 31.96 22.54
C LEU A 180 22.36 31.91 24.06
N GLY A 181 23.55 31.48 24.50
CA GLY A 181 23.91 31.42 25.92
C GLY A 181 23.44 30.17 26.66
N GLY A 182 22.94 29.15 25.94
CA GLY A 182 22.61 27.84 26.52
C GLY A 182 23.86 27.05 26.93
N ALA A 183 23.82 26.39 28.09
CA ALA A 183 24.92 25.60 28.62
C ALA A 183 25.37 24.47 27.67
N ARG A 184 26.69 24.21 27.61
CA ARG A 184 27.36 23.23 26.72
C ARG A 184 27.02 21.75 26.97
N GLN A 185 26.23 21.42 27.98
CA GLN A 185 25.81 20.06 28.26
C GLN A 185 24.45 19.80 27.63
N ALA A 186 24.43 19.52 26.34
CA ALA A 186 23.27 18.94 25.69
C ALA A 186 23.44 17.42 25.64
N LEU A 187 22.44 16.69 26.10
CA LEU A 187 22.35 15.24 25.93
C LEU A 187 21.90 14.98 24.50
N PHE A 188 22.57 14.07 23.78
CA PHE A 188 22.05 13.56 22.51
C PHE A 188 20.91 12.59 22.84
N ASP A 189 19.68 12.94 22.47
CA ASP A 189 18.58 11.98 22.31
C ASP A 189 18.32 11.78 20.80
N ASN A 190 17.52 10.79 20.42
CA ASN A 190 17.22 10.35 19.05
C ASN A 190 16.41 11.38 18.22
N GLY A 191 16.64 12.68 18.44
CA GLY A 191 16.07 13.81 17.71
C GLY A 191 16.80 15.15 17.93
N CYS A 192 18.01 15.13 18.53
CA CYS A 192 18.74 16.24 19.16
C CYS A 192 18.14 16.76 20.49
#